data_AF-A0AAW7YVF9-F1
#
_entry.id   AF-A0AAW7YVF9-F1
#
_cell.length_a   1.000
_cell.length_b   1.000
_cell.length_c   1.000
_cell.angle_alpha   90.00
_cell.angle_beta   90.00
_cell.angle_gamma   90.00
#
_symmetry.space_group_name_H-M   'P 1'
#
loop_
_entity.id
_entity.type
_entity.pdbx_description
1 polymer ?
#
loop_
_entity_poly.entity_id
_entity_poly.type
_entity_poly.pdbx_seq_one_letter_code
_entity_poly.pdbx_strand_id
1 'polypeptide(L)'
;AVKWDGVPRVDAFCTRYLGCEDTPYHCAVGRVLLLSMAARALRPGCQVDTLIVLEGAQGCGKSTAVKVLAGGFFAELEGTFGTKDAAEQVEG
;
A
#
# COMPACT_ATOMS: atom_id res chain seq x y z
N ALA A 1 5.82 19.29 14.36
CA ALA A 1 4.66 18.73 13.65
C ALA A 1 4.68 19.23 12.21
N VAL A 2 4.45 18.35 11.22
CA VAL A 2 4.27 18.78 9.82
C VAL A 2 2.85 19.33 9.69
N LYS A 3 2.71 20.55 9.16
CA LYS A 3 1.41 21.18 8.93
C LYS A 3 0.90 20.77 7.55
N TRP A 4 -0.35 20.33 7.45
CA TRP A 4 -0.97 20.07 6.14
C TRP A 4 -1.06 21.37 5.34
N ASP A 5 -0.73 21.29 4.06
CA ASP A 5 -0.62 22.43 3.14
C ASP A 5 -1.91 22.69 2.35
N GLY A 6 -3.00 21.97 2.65
CA GLY A 6 -4.30 22.14 1.99
C GLY A 6 -4.43 21.42 0.64
N VAL A 7 -3.38 20.75 0.17
CA VAL A 7 -3.43 20.07 -1.14
C VAL A 7 -3.91 18.62 -0.98
N PRO A 8 -5.01 18.21 -1.63
CA PRO A 8 -5.57 16.86 -1.52
C PRO A 8 -4.77 15.87 -2.37
N ARG A 9 -3.71 15.29 -1.81
CA ARG A 9 -2.82 14.36 -2.54
C ARG A 9 -3.23 12.89 -2.51
N VAL A 10 -4.12 12.53 -1.59
CA VAL A 10 -4.51 11.13 -1.35
C VAL A 10 -5.14 10.52 -2.60
N ASP A 11 -5.98 11.27 -3.30
CA ASP A 11 -6.72 10.76 -4.45
C ASP A 11 -5.83 10.57 -5.68
N ALA A 12 -4.85 11.45 -5.85
CA ALA A 12 -3.91 11.37 -6.96
C ALA A 12 -2.75 10.38 -6.70
N PHE A 13 -2.76 9.64 -5.58
CA PHE A 13 -1.62 8.81 -5.16
C PHE A 13 -1.25 7.77 -6.22
N CYS A 14 -2.20 6.96 -6.66
CA CYS A 14 -1.97 5.90 -7.64
C CYS A 14 -1.48 6.47 -8.98
N THR A 15 -2.12 7.54 -9.45
CA THR A 15 -1.76 8.19 -10.71
C THR A 15 -0.36 8.80 -10.65
N ARG A 16 -0.04 9.51 -9.57
CA ARG A 16 1.19 10.29 -9.47
C ARG A 16 2.43 9.45 -9.15
N TYR A 17 2.27 8.37 -8.40
CA TYR A 17 3.42 7.61 -7.88
C TYR A 17 3.45 6.15 -8.34
N LEU A 18 2.31 5.55 -8.72
CA LEU A 18 2.24 4.16 -9.15
C LEU A 18 2.05 4.00 -10.67
N GLY A 19 1.90 5.11 -11.40
CA GLY A 19 1.75 5.10 -12.86
C GLY A 19 0.39 4.60 -13.33
N CYS A 20 -0.62 4.59 -12.46
CA CYS A 20 -1.98 4.23 -12.83
C CYS A 20 -2.64 5.34 -13.66
N GLU A 21 -3.68 5.01 -14.43
CA GLU A 21 -4.49 6.00 -15.13
C GLU A 21 -5.32 6.84 -14.14
N ASP A 22 -5.60 8.11 -14.50
CA ASP A 22 -6.48 8.97 -13.70
C ASP A 22 -7.95 8.57 -13.90
N THR A 23 -8.38 7.60 -13.11
CA THR A 23 -9.76 7.09 -13.14
C THR A 23 -10.37 7.16 -11.73
N PRO A 24 -11.71 7.29 -11.62
CA PRO A 24 -12.39 7.24 -10.33
C PRO A 24 -12.05 5.98 -9.52
N TYR A 25 -11.81 4.86 -10.21
CA TYR A 25 -11.41 3.61 -9.59
C TYR A 25 -10.02 3.70 -8.96
N HIS A 26 -8.99 4.14 -9.70
CA HIS A 26 -7.63 4.25 -9.15
C HIS A 26 -7.54 5.27 -8.01
N CYS A 27 -8.29 6.36 -8.09
CA CYS A 27 -8.42 7.33 -7.00
C CYS A 27 -9.03 6.69 -5.74
N ALA A 28 -10.10 5.91 -5.89
CA ALA A 28 -10.73 5.21 -4.77
C ALA A 28 -9.79 4.17 -4.14
N VAL A 29 -9.09 3.37 -4.96
CA VAL A 29 -8.13 2.36 -4.48
C VAL A 29 -6.98 3.01 -3.70
N GLY A 30 -6.37 4.06 -4.25
CA GLY A 30 -5.28 4.77 -3.57
C GLY A 30 -5.71 5.40 -2.25
N ARG A 31 -6.90 5.99 -2.24
CA ARG A 31 -7.51 6.53 -1.03
C ARG A 31 -7.73 5.44 0.02
N VAL A 32 -8.40 4.34 -0.33
CA VAL A 32 -8.68 3.23 0.60
C VAL A 32 -7.38 2.65 1.16
N LEU A 33 -6.37 2.43 0.34
CA LEU A 33 -5.06 1.94 0.79
C LEU A 33 -4.46 2.83 1.89
N LEU A 34 -4.31 4.14 1.61
CA LEU A 34 -3.67 5.08 2.54
C LEU A 34 -4.48 5.27 3.83
N LEU A 35 -5.81 5.32 3.72
CA LEU A 35 -6.70 5.39 4.89
C LEU A 35 -6.62 4.12 5.73
N SER A 36 -6.60 2.94 5.11
CA SER A 36 -6.45 1.66 5.81
C SER A 36 -5.13 1.57 6.57
N MET A 37 -4.02 2.02 5.96
CA MET A 37 -2.73 2.10 6.63
C MET A 37 -2.77 3.02 7.86
N ALA A 38 -3.32 4.22 7.70
CA ALA A 38 -3.46 5.17 8.82
C ALA A 38 -4.38 4.63 9.92
N ALA A 39 -5.49 3.98 9.54
CA ALA A 39 -6.43 3.38 10.49
C ALA A 39 -5.77 2.29 11.34
N ARG A 40 -4.91 1.44 10.74
CA ARG A 40 -4.17 0.41 11.47
C ARG A 40 -3.11 0.98 12.40
N ALA A 41 -2.44 2.07 11.99
CA ALA A 41 -1.48 2.76 12.85
C ALA A 41 -2.16 3.42 14.07
N LEU A 42 -3.36 3.96 13.90
CA LEU A 42 -4.12 4.61 14.98
C LEU A 42 -4.90 3.62 15.84
N ARG A 43 -5.36 2.50 15.26
CA ARG A 43 -6.14 1.45 15.92
C ARG A 43 -5.60 0.06 15.51
N PRO A 44 -4.61 -0.45 16.25
CA PRO A 44 -4.11 -1.81 16.04
C PRO A 44 -5.24 -2.84 16.10
N GLY A 45 -5.20 -3.84 15.21
CA GLY A 45 -6.27 -4.85 15.08
C GLY A 45 -7.43 -4.44 14.15
N CYS A 46 -7.43 -3.23 13.57
CA CYS A 46 -8.42 -2.85 12.56
C CYS A 46 -8.31 -3.77 11.32
N GLN A 47 -9.39 -4.48 11.01
CA GLN A 47 -9.48 -5.36 9.85
C GLN A 47 -9.50 -4.55 8.55
N VAL A 48 -8.83 -5.10 7.53
CA VAL A 48 -8.82 -4.57 6.17
C VAL A 48 -8.91 -5.78 5.24
N ASP A 49 -10.06 -5.95 4.57
CA ASP A 49 -10.34 -7.13 3.74
C ASP A 49 -9.84 -6.99 2.30
N THR A 50 -9.18 -5.88 1.98
CA THR A 50 -8.69 -5.56 0.65
C THR A 50 -7.17 -5.39 0.65
N LEU A 51 -6.54 -5.96 -0.36
CA LEU A 51 -5.10 -5.84 -0.62
C LEU A 51 -4.89 -5.36 -2.06
N ILE A 52 -3.81 -4.61 -2.26
CA ILE A 52 -3.41 -4.15 -3.59
C ILE A 52 -2.32 -5.06 -4.15
N VAL A 53 -2.40 -5.38 -5.43
CA VAL A 53 -1.33 -6.03 -6.17
C VAL A 53 -0.70 -4.99 -7.08
N LEU A 54 0.59 -4.72 -6.87
CA LEU A 54 1.34 -3.84 -7.75
C LEU A 54 1.96 -4.68 -8.86
N GLU A 55 1.56 -4.44 -10.10
CA GLU A 55 2.09 -5.12 -11.28
C GLU A 55 2.96 -4.19 -12.11
N GLY A 56 3.98 -4.75 -12.77
CA GLY A 56 4.88 -4.00 -13.63
C GLY A 56 6.20 -4.72 -13.83
N ALA A 57 7.03 -4.20 -14.74
CA ALA A 57 8.34 -4.78 -15.06
C ALA A 57 9.23 -4.95 -13.82
N GLN A 58 10.18 -5.89 -13.86
CA GLN A 58 11.19 -6.00 -12.82
C GLN A 58 11.98 -4.68 -12.73
N GLY A 59 12.30 -4.24 -11.52
CA GLY A 59 13.03 -2.98 -11.31
C GLY A 59 12.18 -1.71 -11.42
N CYS A 60 10.87 -1.77 -11.68
CA CYS A 60 10.01 -0.58 -11.73
C CYS A 60 9.72 0.08 -10.37
N GLY A 61 10.40 -0.34 -9.30
CA GLY A 61 10.32 0.31 -7.99
C GLY A 61 9.15 -0.11 -7.10
N LYS A 62 8.44 -1.22 -7.41
CA LYS A 62 7.31 -1.72 -6.58
C LYS A 62 7.67 -1.86 -5.10
N SER A 63 8.73 -2.61 -4.80
CA SER A 63 9.19 -2.79 -3.42
C SER A 63 9.63 -1.46 -2.81
N THR A 64 10.26 -0.58 -3.58
CA THR A 64 10.66 0.76 -3.13
C THR A 64 9.44 1.60 -2.72
N ALA A 65 8.36 1.59 -3.51
CA ALA A 65 7.14 2.33 -3.19
C ALA A 65 6.53 1.88 -1.85
N VAL A 66 6.47 0.56 -1.61
CA VAL A 66 5.99 0.00 -0.34
C VAL A 66 6.91 0.40 0.83
N LYS A 67 8.24 0.28 0.66
CA LYS A 67 9.23 0.66 1.69
C LYS A 67 9.12 2.13 2.09
N VAL A 68 8.95 3.02 1.10
CA VAL A 68 8.79 4.46 1.33
C VAL A 68 7.49 4.76 2.06
N LEU A 69 6.38 4.16 1.64
CA LEU A 69 5.07 4.34 2.28
C LEU A 69 5.05 3.84 3.73
N ALA A 70 5.67 2.69 3.98
CA ALA A 70 5.65 2.05 5.29
C ALA A 70 6.61 2.69 6.31
N GLY A 71 7.54 3.55 5.87
CA GLY A 71 8.45 4.27 6.77
C GLY A 71 9.30 3.36 7.66
N GLY A 72 9.63 2.14 7.19
CA GLY A 72 10.37 1.13 7.94
C GLY A 72 9.51 0.01 8.55
N PHE A 73 8.19 0.14 8.54
CA PHE A 73 7.25 -0.90 9.01
C PHE A 73 6.78 -1.79 7.85
N PHE A 74 7.72 -2.47 7.17
CA PHE A 74 7.43 -3.43 6.11
C PHE A 74 8.12 -4.76 6.37
N ALA A 75 7.53 -5.85 5.89
CA ALA A 75 8.15 -7.16 5.82
C ALA A 75 8.14 -7.63 4.36
N GLU A 76 9.23 -8.24 3.91
CA GLU A 76 9.27 -8.97 2.65
C GLU A 76 8.93 -10.42 2.96
N LEU A 77 7.86 -10.91 2.32
CA LEU A 77 7.46 -12.30 2.37
C LEU A 77 8.15 -13.01 1.21
N GLU A 78 9.08 -13.92 1.52
CA GLU A 78 9.72 -14.77 0.52
C GLU A 78 8.92 -16.06 0.38
N GLY A 79 8.25 -16.24 -0.75
CA GLY A 79 7.48 -17.44 -1.05
C GLY A 79 6.54 -17.26 -2.23
N THR A 80 6.27 -18.35 -2.95
CA THR A 80 5.24 -18.36 -3.99
C THR A 80 3.87 -18.39 -3.31
N PHE A 81 2.99 -17.43 -3.61
CA PHE A 81 1.61 -17.47 -3.14
C PHE A 81 0.98 -18.82 -3.51
N GLY A 82 0.62 -19.63 -2.51
CA GLY A 82 0.09 -20.99 -2.69
C GLY A 82 0.92 -22.12 -2.08
N THR A 83 2.12 -21.85 -1.55
CA THR A 83 2.85 -22.82 -0.69
C THR A 83 2.54 -22.58 0.78
N LYS A 84 2.58 -23.65 1.57
CA LYS A 84 2.25 -23.65 3.02
C LYS A 84 3.08 -22.61 3.80
N ASP A 85 4.33 -22.39 3.38
CA ASP A 85 5.27 -21.46 4.02
C ASP A 85 4.86 -19.98 3.87
N ALA A 86 4.16 -19.61 2.80
CA ALA A 86 3.71 -18.23 2.58
C ALA A 86 2.51 -17.84 3.47
N ALA A 87 1.72 -18.82 3.92
CA ALA A 87 0.60 -18.59 4.83
C ALA A 87 1.08 -18.37 6.27
N GLU A 88 2.10 -19.10 6.72
CA GLU A 88 2.62 -19.00 8.09
C GLU A 88 3.31 -17.65 8.39
N GLN A 89 3.89 -17.00 7.37
CA GLN A 89 4.49 -15.67 7.56
C GLN A 89 3.46 -14.52 7.61
N VAL A 90 2.23 -14.75 7.15
CA VAL A 90 1.15 -13.73 7.18
C VAL A 90 0.43 -13.73 8.54
N GLU A 91 0.55 -14.81 9.32
CA GLU A 91 -0.06 -14.93 10.66
C GLU A 91 0.79 -14.31 11.79
N GLY A 92 1.98 -13.77 11.50
CA GLY A 92 2.92 -13.18 12.46
C GLY A 92 2.74 -11.69 12.75
#